data_AF-A0A2E3SRU0-F1
#
_entry.id   AF-A0A2E3SRU0-F1
#
_cell.length_a   1.000
_cell.length_b   1.000
_cell.length_c   1.000
_cell.angle_alpha   90.00
_cell.angle_beta   90.00
_cell.angle_gamma   90.00
#
_symmetry.space_group_name_H-M   'P 1'
#
loop_
_entity.id
_entity.type
_entity.pdbx_description
1 polymer ?
#
loop_
_entity_poly.entity_id
_entity_poly.type
_entity_poly.pdbx_seq_one_letter_code
_entity_poly.pdbx_strand_id
1 'polypeptide(L)'
;MLVKKIYLSWRKGHSYDRHLVGEFKRTSSQGLTFKYRKDDLNNAIKDGFLCYPDFPHTDKIYTSEDNVLELISTRLINLERLDKDRFLNFWEANDNSFDSFDVLAFTQGRLATDQFEFLGVYFPYEINSFVTEIAGLSHNLKEQNIEIEVGEELDYILDPENRYDKNAVAVFSRNGTKIGHVKKVHNRFFYHGSRYNPTITVKAINRNGVINDIFVKVSL
;
A
#
# COMPACT_ATOMS: atom_id res chain seq x y z
N MET A 1 -18.44 2.15 -1.71
CA MET A 1 -17.59 3.29 -1.27
C MET A 1 -17.10 3.04 0.13
N LEU A 2 -15.91 2.48 0.24
CA LEU A 2 -15.37 1.99 1.51
C LEU A 2 -14.06 2.69 1.86
N VAL A 3 -13.17 2.92 0.88
CA VAL A 3 -11.93 3.67 1.10
C VAL A 3 -12.18 5.16 0.97
N LYS A 4 -11.86 5.92 2.04
CA LYS A 4 -12.04 7.39 2.09
C LYS A 4 -10.81 8.16 1.60
N LYS A 5 -9.63 7.54 1.71
CA LYS A 5 -8.34 8.19 1.45
C LYS A 5 -7.35 7.19 0.86
N ILE A 6 -6.61 7.65 -0.14
CA ILE A 6 -5.45 6.96 -0.72
C ILE A 6 -4.26 7.91 -0.65
N TYR A 7 -3.10 7.43 -0.23
CA TYR A 7 -1.85 8.16 -0.41
C TYR A 7 -1.21 7.78 -1.74
N LEU A 8 -0.72 8.79 -2.48
CA LEU A 8 0.19 8.55 -3.58
C LEU A 8 1.59 8.40 -3.00
N SER A 9 2.18 7.23 -3.17
CA SER A 9 3.55 6.92 -2.80
C SER A 9 4.44 6.91 -4.03
N TRP A 10 5.68 7.38 -3.88
CA TRP A 10 6.73 7.31 -4.88
C TRP A 10 8.05 6.87 -4.23
N ARG A 11 8.87 6.08 -4.93
CA ARG A 11 10.24 5.74 -4.49
C ARG A 11 11.20 5.69 -5.67
N LYS A 12 12.42 6.21 -5.50
CA LYS A 12 13.48 6.20 -6.53
C LYS A 12 13.83 4.79 -7.06
N GLY A 13 13.62 3.77 -6.26
CA GLY A 13 13.86 2.37 -6.62
C GLY A 13 13.54 1.43 -5.47
N HIS A 14 13.67 0.12 -5.70
CA HIS A 14 13.25 -0.90 -4.73
C HIS A 14 13.94 -0.77 -3.36
N SER A 15 15.22 -0.38 -3.34
CA SER A 15 16.02 -0.20 -2.11
C SER A 15 15.92 1.19 -1.46
N TYR A 16 15.05 2.06 -1.97
CA TYR A 16 14.84 3.41 -1.43
C TYR A 16 13.53 3.50 -0.66
N ASP A 17 13.49 4.45 0.27
CA ASP A 17 12.31 4.73 1.06
C ASP A 17 11.14 5.22 0.18
N ARG A 18 9.93 4.90 0.64
CA ARG A 18 8.69 5.39 0.04
C ARG A 18 8.37 6.77 0.58
N HIS A 19 8.20 7.73 -0.31
CA HIS A 19 7.72 9.08 -0.01
C HIS A 19 6.22 9.17 -0.26
N LEU A 20 5.44 9.62 0.72
CA LEU A 20 4.00 9.87 0.56
C LEU A 20 3.79 11.26 -0.07
N VAL A 21 3.99 11.36 -1.38
CA VAL A 21 4.06 12.64 -2.11
C VAL A 21 2.70 13.34 -2.25
N GLY A 22 1.59 12.61 -2.15
CA GLY A 22 0.25 13.18 -2.31
C GLY A 22 -0.84 12.40 -1.60
N GLU A 23 -2.03 12.99 -1.56
CA GLU A 23 -3.22 12.33 -1.01
C GLU A 23 -4.45 12.59 -1.88
N PHE A 24 -5.18 11.50 -2.15
CA PHE A 24 -6.51 11.50 -2.70
C PHE A 24 -7.53 11.37 -1.56
N LYS A 25 -8.60 12.16 -1.60
CA LYS A 25 -9.66 12.11 -0.59
C LYS A 25 -11.03 12.28 -1.23
N ARG A 26 -11.96 11.39 -0.85
CA ARG A 26 -13.37 11.58 -1.17
C ARG A 26 -13.92 12.80 -0.43
N THR A 27 -14.75 13.56 -1.12
CA THR A 27 -15.51 14.68 -0.56
C THR A 27 -16.89 14.20 -0.10
N SER A 28 -17.59 15.03 0.68
CA SER A 28 -18.95 14.74 1.14
C SER A 28 -19.98 14.67 -0.01
N SER A 29 -19.70 15.29 -1.16
CA SER A 29 -20.59 15.36 -2.33
C SER A 29 -20.23 14.36 -3.43
N GLN A 30 -19.71 13.18 -3.09
CA GLN A 30 -19.27 12.14 -4.03
C GLN A 30 -18.11 12.51 -4.98
N GLY A 31 -17.55 13.72 -4.88
CA GLY A 31 -16.37 14.13 -5.63
C GLY A 31 -15.06 13.62 -5.02
N LEU A 32 -13.95 13.76 -5.76
CA LEU A 32 -12.61 13.37 -5.34
C LEU A 32 -11.66 14.57 -5.42
N THR A 33 -10.75 14.68 -4.45
CA THR A 33 -9.69 15.70 -4.47
C THR A 33 -8.32 15.03 -4.47
N PHE A 34 -7.35 15.67 -5.10
CA PHE A 34 -5.94 15.33 -5.00
C PHE A 34 -5.12 16.55 -4.62
N LYS A 35 -4.17 16.37 -3.71
CA LYS A 35 -3.17 17.40 -3.39
C LYS A 35 -1.84 16.77 -3.01
N TYR A 36 -0.77 17.51 -3.29
CA TYR A 36 0.56 17.14 -2.83
C TYR A 36 0.74 17.40 -1.34
N ARG A 37 1.59 16.60 -0.71
CA ARG A 37 1.96 16.70 0.71
C ARG A 37 3.32 17.39 0.83
N LYS A 38 3.31 18.70 1.08
CA LYS A 38 4.52 19.55 1.02
C LYS A 38 5.68 19.05 1.90
N ASP A 39 5.39 18.55 3.10
CA ASP A 39 6.42 18.05 4.02
C ASP A 39 7.17 16.83 3.45
N ASP A 40 6.42 15.90 2.83
CA ASP A 40 6.97 14.68 2.23
C ASP A 40 7.58 14.94 0.83
N LEU A 41 7.08 15.97 0.14
CA LEU A 41 7.48 16.33 -1.22
C LEU A 41 8.96 16.76 -1.29
N ASN A 42 9.44 17.52 -0.31
CA ASN A 42 10.81 18.03 -0.31
C ASN A 42 11.86 16.90 -0.28
N ASN A 43 11.61 15.82 0.47
CA ASN A 43 12.52 14.68 0.50
C ASN A 43 12.42 13.86 -0.79
N ALA A 44 11.22 13.68 -1.34
CA ALA A 44 11.05 13.04 -2.63
C ALA A 44 11.80 13.79 -3.75
N ILE A 45 11.73 15.13 -3.77
CA ILE A 45 12.42 15.96 -4.77
C ILE A 45 13.94 15.78 -4.70
N LYS A 46 14.51 15.72 -3.48
CA LYS A 46 15.95 15.43 -3.30
C LYS A 46 16.35 14.08 -3.89
N ASP A 47 15.44 13.11 -3.87
CA ASP A 47 15.65 11.77 -4.44
C ASP A 47 15.34 11.70 -5.96
N GLY A 48 14.86 12.80 -6.56
CA GLY A 48 14.60 12.91 -8.00
C GLY A 48 13.12 12.90 -8.39
N PHE A 49 12.21 13.02 -7.43
CA PHE A 49 10.79 13.20 -7.73
C PHE A 49 10.53 14.53 -8.43
N LEU A 50 9.73 14.52 -9.49
CA LEU A 50 9.31 15.73 -10.20
C LEU A 50 7.85 16.06 -9.88
N CYS A 51 6.95 15.21 -10.33
CA CYS A 51 5.51 15.27 -10.09
C CYS A 51 4.89 13.92 -10.46
N TYR A 52 3.62 13.74 -10.13
CA TYR A 52 2.78 12.73 -10.76
C TYR A 52 2.33 13.25 -12.14
N PRO A 53 2.60 12.53 -13.24
CA PRO A 53 2.39 13.04 -14.59
C PRO A 53 0.99 13.59 -14.88
N ASP A 54 -0.06 12.94 -14.36
CA ASP A 54 -1.44 13.38 -14.58
C ASP A 54 -1.80 14.66 -13.79
N PHE A 55 -0.97 15.02 -12.79
CA PHE A 55 -1.18 16.17 -11.90
C PHE A 55 0.12 17.01 -11.76
N PRO A 56 0.59 17.69 -12.82
CA PRO A 56 1.92 18.29 -12.86
C PRO A 56 2.14 19.51 -11.95
N HIS A 57 1.08 20.17 -11.48
CA HIS A 57 1.17 21.38 -10.67
C HIS A 57 1.16 21.04 -9.18
N THR A 58 2.34 21.01 -8.56
CA THR A 58 2.52 20.57 -7.16
C THR A 58 1.87 21.47 -6.10
N ASP A 59 1.56 22.73 -6.44
CA ASP A 59 0.89 23.69 -5.55
C ASP A 59 -0.64 23.72 -5.74
N LYS A 60 -1.18 23.01 -6.73
CA LYS A 60 -2.62 22.96 -7.01
C LYS A 60 -3.32 21.90 -6.15
N ILE A 61 -4.55 22.21 -5.74
CA ILE A 61 -5.52 21.20 -5.30
C ILE A 61 -6.39 20.86 -6.50
N TYR A 62 -6.35 19.61 -6.92
CA TYR A 62 -7.17 19.09 -8.01
C TYR A 62 -8.49 18.57 -7.45
N THR A 63 -9.58 18.76 -8.20
CA THR A 63 -10.93 18.35 -7.81
C THR A 63 -11.56 17.45 -8.88
N SER A 64 -12.81 17.03 -8.69
CA SER A 64 -13.55 16.30 -9.72
C SER A 64 -13.66 17.05 -11.05
N GLU A 65 -13.62 18.39 -11.06
CA GLU A 65 -13.62 19.20 -12.29
C GLU A 65 -12.32 18.99 -13.11
N ASP A 66 -11.25 18.53 -12.45
CA ASP A 66 -9.98 18.17 -13.07
C ASP A 66 -9.92 16.68 -13.49
N ASN A 67 -11.06 15.97 -13.49
CA ASN A 67 -11.16 14.55 -13.85
C ASN A 67 -10.25 13.62 -13.02
N VAL A 68 -10.11 13.90 -11.71
CA VAL A 68 -9.17 13.16 -10.84
C VAL A 68 -9.45 11.66 -10.84
N LEU A 69 -10.72 11.24 -10.82
CA LEU A 69 -11.08 9.83 -10.76
C LEU A 69 -10.76 9.11 -12.07
N GLU A 70 -11.05 9.74 -13.20
CA GLU A 70 -10.82 9.23 -14.54
C GLU A 70 -9.31 9.03 -14.77
N LEU A 71 -8.50 10.03 -14.42
CA LEU A 71 -7.04 9.99 -14.57
C LEU A 71 -6.41 8.86 -13.77
N ILE A 72 -6.77 8.69 -12.50
CA ILE A 72 -6.22 7.59 -11.69
C ILE A 72 -6.83 6.23 -12.04
N SER A 73 -8.01 6.19 -12.66
CA SER A 73 -8.63 4.93 -13.11
C SER A 73 -7.85 4.27 -14.26
N THR A 74 -6.98 5.02 -14.95
CA THR A 74 -6.03 4.46 -15.94
C THR A 74 -5.05 3.45 -15.33
N ARG A 75 -4.90 3.46 -14.00
CA ARG A 75 -4.08 2.51 -13.23
C ARG A 75 -4.76 1.18 -12.97
N LEU A 76 -6.06 1.08 -13.23
CA LEU A 76 -6.82 -0.15 -13.02
C LEU A 76 -6.48 -1.18 -14.09
N ILE A 77 -6.61 -2.45 -13.72
CA ILE A 77 -6.51 -3.53 -14.70
C ILE A 77 -7.64 -3.39 -15.73
N ASN A 78 -7.31 -3.61 -17.01
CA ASN A 78 -8.34 -3.68 -18.05
C ASN A 78 -9.31 -4.83 -17.75
N LEU A 79 -10.60 -4.51 -17.66
CA LEU A 79 -11.65 -5.47 -17.30
C LEU A 79 -11.88 -6.55 -18.36
N GLU A 80 -11.40 -6.34 -19.59
CA GLU A 80 -11.46 -7.32 -20.69
C GLU A 80 -10.33 -8.37 -20.62
N ARG A 81 -9.40 -8.24 -19.67
CA ARG A 81 -8.33 -9.23 -19.52
C ARG A 81 -8.88 -10.56 -19.00
N LEU A 82 -8.47 -11.65 -19.66
CA LEU A 82 -8.84 -13.02 -19.28
C LEU A 82 -8.47 -13.37 -17.82
N ASP A 83 -7.43 -12.75 -17.27
CA ASP A 83 -6.92 -13.01 -15.91
C ASP A 83 -7.41 -12.00 -14.85
N LYS A 84 -8.35 -11.11 -15.20
CA LYS A 84 -8.88 -10.06 -14.29
C LYS A 84 -9.32 -10.62 -12.95
N ASP A 85 -10.15 -11.66 -12.93
CA ASP A 85 -10.72 -12.18 -11.68
C ASP A 85 -9.62 -12.74 -10.79
N ARG A 86 -8.62 -13.43 -11.36
CA ARG A 86 -7.45 -13.91 -10.62
C ARG A 86 -6.68 -12.74 -10.00
N PHE A 87 -6.49 -11.66 -10.75
CA PHE A 87 -5.82 -10.45 -10.25
C PHE A 87 -6.59 -9.78 -9.12
N LEU A 88 -7.90 -9.57 -9.28
CA LEU A 88 -8.73 -8.93 -8.26
C LEU A 88 -8.84 -9.79 -6.99
N ASN A 89 -9.02 -11.10 -7.14
CA ASN A 89 -9.03 -12.05 -6.01
C ASN A 89 -7.69 -12.06 -5.26
N PHE A 90 -6.56 -11.93 -5.98
CA PHE A 90 -5.25 -11.80 -5.33
C PHE A 90 -5.18 -10.55 -4.45
N TRP A 91 -5.82 -9.44 -4.82
CA TRP A 91 -5.78 -8.20 -4.04
C TRP A 91 -6.94 -8.03 -3.04
N GLU A 92 -7.86 -9.00 -2.93
CA GLU A 92 -9.13 -8.86 -2.19
C GLU A 92 -10.00 -7.70 -2.73
N ALA A 93 -9.92 -7.46 -4.04
CA ALA A 93 -10.58 -6.35 -4.75
C ALA A 93 -11.76 -6.81 -5.64
N ASN A 94 -12.31 -8.00 -5.36
CA ASN A 94 -13.33 -8.67 -6.15
C ASN A 94 -14.76 -8.52 -5.61
N ASP A 95 -14.98 -7.58 -4.68
CA ASP A 95 -16.30 -7.24 -4.17
C ASP A 95 -17.04 -6.36 -5.20
N ASN A 96 -18.22 -6.80 -5.64
CA ASN A 96 -19.03 -6.09 -6.64
C ASN A 96 -19.56 -4.73 -6.16
N SER A 97 -19.47 -4.42 -4.86
CA SER A 97 -19.82 -3.11 -4.30
C SER A 97 -18.67 -2.08 -4.38
N PHE A 98 -17.48 -2.50 -4.79
CA PHE A 98 -16.32 -1.62 -4.92
C PHE A 98 -16.41 -0.79 -6.20
N ASP A 99 -16.16 0.51 -6.06
CA ASP A 99 -15.96 1.39 -7.21
C ASP A 99 -14.47 1.45 -7.62
N SER A 100 -14.17 2.18 -8.70
CA SER A 100 -12.80 2.35 -9.21
C SER A 100 -11.81 2.85 -8.15
N PHE A 101 -12.24 3.68 -7.20
CA PHE A 101 -11.36 4.21 -6.15
C PHE A 101 -11.08 3.15 -5.09
N ASP A 102 -12.09 2.36 -4.71
CA ASP A 102 -11.93 1.23 -3.81
C ASP A 102 -11.01 0.16 -4.45
N VAL A 103 -11.24 -0.22 -5.71
CA VAL A 103 -10.37 -1.18 -6.43
C VAL A 103 -8.93 -0.68 -6.54
N LEU A 104 -8.72 0.61 -6.83
CA LEU A 104 -7.38 1.20 -6.92
C LEU A 104 -6.63 1.12 -5.59
N ALA A 105 -7.32 1.38 -4.47
CA ALA A 105 -6.72 1.29 -3.15
C ALA A 105 -6.22 -0.13 -2.86
N PHE A 106 -7.06 -1.14 -3.09
CA PHE A 106 -6.75 -2.55 -2.80
C PHE A 106 -5.65 -3.09 -3.71
N THR A 107 -5.71 -2.78 -5.01
CA THR A 107 -4.74 -3.25 -6.02
C THR A 107 -3.43 -2.45 -6.04
N GLN A 108 -3.40 -1.33 -5.34
CA GLN A 108 -2.27 -0.41 -5.19
C GLN A 108 -1.79 0.25 -6.50
N GLY A 109 -2.50 0.07 -7.62
CA GLY A 109 -2.29 0.81 -8.88
C GLY A 109 -0.87 0.81 -9.43
N ARG A 110 -0.05 -0.21 -9.11
CA ARG A 110 1.36 -0.27 -9.50
C ARG A 110 1.49 -0.61 -10.98
N LEU A 111 2.39 0.10 -11.66
CA LEU A 111 2.81 -0.22 -13.02
C LEU A 111 4.26 -0.67 -13.02
N ALA A 112 4.63 -1.54 -13.96
CA ALA A 112 6.04 -1.94 -14.15
C ALA A 112 6.90 -0.81 -14.74
N THR A 113 6.26 0.19 -15.35
CA THR A 113 6.90 1.29 -16.09
C THR A 113 7.18 2.51 -15.24
N ASP A 114 6.74 2.54 -13.97
CA ASP A 114 6.99 3.66 -13.08
C ASP A 114 7.17 3.24 -11.62
N GLN A 115 7.24 4.26 -10.76
CA GLN A 115 7.61 4.16 -9.36
C GLN A 115 6.48 4.52 -8.40
N PHE A 116 5.25 4.61 -8.91
CA PHE A 116 4.08 5.03 -8.15
C PHE A 116 3.34 3.85 -7.53
N GLU A 117 2.75 4.11 -6.37
CA GLU A 117 1.94 3.15 -5.63
C GLU A 117 0.81 3.89 -4.91
N PHE A 118 -0.41 3.37 -4.99
CA PHE A 118 -1.61 3.94 -4.41
C PHE A 118 -1.93 3.20 -3.11
N LEU A 119 -1.65 3.83 -1.96
CA LEU A 119 -1.78 3.18 -0.66
C LEU A 119 -3.09 3.60 0.02
N GLY A 120 -4.08 2.71 0.02
CA GLY A 120 -5.35 2.89 0.70
C GLY A 120 -5.20 3.02 2.22
N VAL A 121 -5.99 3.90 2.83
CA VAL A 121 -6.13 3.95 4.30
C VAL A 121 -7.30 3.07 4.71
N TYR A 122 -7.00 2.03 5.48
CA TYR A 122 -7.96 1.01 5.88
C TYR A 122 -8.30 1.11 7.36
N PHE A 123 -9.56 0.85 7.68
CA PHE A 123 -10.05 0.76 9.04
C PHE A 123 -10.72 -0.59 9.29
N PRO A 124 -10.49 -1.22 10.45
CA PRO A 124 -10.95 -2.58 10.74
C PRO A 124 -12.48 -2.69 10.92
N TYR A 125 -13.19 -1.58 11.11
CA TYR A 125 -14.66 -1.59 11.16
C TYR A 125 -15.32 -1.41 9.78
N GLU A 126 -14.52 -1.14 8.73
CA GLU A 126 -14.98 -0.96 7.34
C GLU A 126 -14.54 -2.13 6.45
N ILE A 127 -13.43 -2.80 6.79
CA ILE A 127 -12.75 -3.77 5.90
C ILE A 127 -12.35 -5.02 6.68
N ASN A 128 -12.70 -6.19 6.14
CA ASN A 128 -12.36 -7.49 6.73
C ASN A 128 -10.93 -7.93 6.41
N SER A 129 -10.44 -7.65 5.19
CA SER A 129 -9.07 -8.00 4.82
C SER A 129 -8.55 -7.16 3.67
N PHE A 130 -7.22 -7.06 3.56
CA PHE A 130 -6.53 -6.43 2.43
C PHE A 130 -5.15 -7.06 2.23
N VAL A 131 -4.53 -6.81 1.07
CA VAL A 131 -3.17 -7.31 0.78
C VAL A 131 -2.16 -6.16 0.81
N THR A 132 -1.01 -6.43 1.42
CA THR A 132 0.13 -5.50 1.47
C THR A 132 1.44 -6.25 1.23
N GLU A 133 2.46 -5.53 0.76
CA GLU A 133 3.84 -6.03 0.70
C GLU A 133 4.54 -5.73 2.04
N ILE A 134 5.38 -6.65 2.52
CA ILE A 134 6.28 -6.41 3.66
C ILE A 134 7.38 -5.43 3.24
N ALA A 135 7.52 -4.35 4.00
CA ALA A 135 8.54 -3.33 3.78
C ALA A 135 9.83 -3.64 4.57
N GLY A 136 10.95 -3.07 4.10
CA GLY A 136 12.24 -3.15 4.79
C GLY A 136 12.95 -4.50 4.64
N LEU A 137 12.52 -5.34 3.70
CA LEU A 137 13.10 -6.66 3.41
C LEU A 137 14.62 -6.63 3.20
N SER A 138 15.13 -5.63 2.47
CA SER A 138 16.56 -5.50 2.16
C SER A 138 17.47 -5.29 3.37
N HIS A 139 16.92 -4.82 4.50
CA HIS A 139 17.69 -4.62 5.74
C HIS A 139 17.87 -5.91 6.54
N ASN A 140 16.96 -6.88 6.39
CA ASN A 140 16.94 -8.08 7.24
C ASN A 140 17.28 -9.36 6.47
N LEU A 141 16.94 -9.45 5.18
CA LEU A 141 17.10 -10.69 4.39
C LEU A 141 18.51 -10.92 3.85
N LYS A 142 19.36 -9.89 3.74
CA LYS A 142 20.72 -10.07 3.21
C LYS A 142 21.61 -10.93 4.11
N GLU A 143 21.27 -11.03 5.39
CA GLU A 143 22.07 -11.72 6.40
C GLU A 143 21.38 -12.97 6.96
N GLN A 144 20.10 -13.21 6.60
CA GLN A 144 19.27 -14.25 7.21
C GLN A 144 18.61 -15.12 6.14
N ASN A 145 18.87 -16.42 6.18
CA ASN A 145 18.11 -17.43 5.42
C ASN A 145 16.72 -17.56 6.04
N ILE A 146 15.86 -16.57 5.78
CA ILE A 146 14.49 -16.58 6.28
C ILE A 146 13.69 -17.60 5.45
N GLU A 147 13.36 -18.73 6.09
CA GLU A 147 12.44 -19.74 5.55
C GLU A 147 11.01 -19.29 5.83
N ILE A 148 10.28 -18.95 4.75
CA ILE A 148 8.86 -18.60 4.78
C ILE A 148 8.17 -19.29 3.61
N GLU A 149 6.95 -19.76 3.86
CA GLU A 149 6.10 -20.41 2.87
C GLU A 149 4.79 -19.66 2.63
N VAL A 150 4.21 -19.85 1.44
CA VAL A 150 2.87 -19.32 1.13
C VAL A 150 1.83 -20.04 1.99
N GLY A 151 0.92 -19.29 2.61
CA GLY A 151 -0.07 -19.78 3.57
C GLY A 151 0.42 -19.76 5.02
N GLU A 152 1.69 -19.48 5.27
CA GLU A 152 2.21 -19.34 6.63
C GLU A 152 1.64 -18.10 7.31
N GLU A 153 1.21 -18.26 8.56
CA GLU A 153 0.86 -17.13 9.43
C GLU A 153 2.11 -16.59 10.13
N LEU A 154 2.27 -15.27 10.07
CA LEU A 154 3.38 -14.50 10.61
C LEU A 154 2.97 -13.78 11.88
N ASP A 155 3.91 -13.65 12.81
CA ASP A 155 3.72 -12.87 14.03
C ASP A 155 3.97 -11.37 13.76
N TYR A 156 3.38 -10.51 14.59
CA TYR A 156 3.68 -9.09 14.58
C TYR A 156 3.74 -8.47 15.97
N ILE A 157 4.50 -7.38 16.07
CA ILE A 157 4.64 -6.59 17.29
C ILE A 157 4.37 -5.13 16.95
N LEU A 158 3.50 -4.48 17.73
CA LEU A 158 3.33 -3.04 17.70
C LEU A 158 4.58 -2.38 18.32
N ASP A 159 5.22 -1.47 17.60
CA ASP A 159 6.48 -0.83 17.97
C ASP A 159 6.25 0.68 18.20
N PRO A 160 5.62 1.07 19.32
CA PRO A 160 5.30 2.47 19.62
C PRO A 160 6.53 3.35 19.87
N GLU A 161 7.65 2.73 20.24
CA GLU A 161 8.93 3.41 20.51
C GLU A 161 9.80 3.56 19.25
N ASN A 162 9.29 3.17 18.08
CA ASN A 162 10.00 3.32 16.83
C ASN A 162 10.28 4.79 16.51
N ARG A 163 11.57 5.13 16.36
CA ARG A 163 12.02 6.50 16.11
C ARG A 163 11.52 7.14 14.81
N TYR A 164 11.00 6.35 13.87
CA TYR A 164 10.54 6.82 12.55
C TYR A 164 9.01 6.87 12.42
N ASP A 165 8.30 5.94 13.06
CA ASP A 165 6.83 5.91 13.09
C ASP A 165 6.34 5.21 14.36
N LYS A 166 5.76 5.97 15.29
CA LYS A 166 5.14 5.44 16.52
C LYS A 166 4.00 4.43 16.32
N ASN A 167 3.58 4.18 15.08
CA ASN A 167 2.62 3.13 14.75
C ASN A 167 3.30 1.95 14.04
N ALA A 168 4.63 1.85 14.03
CA ALA A 168 5.32 0.79 13.32
C ALA A 168 4.81 -0.60 13.76
N VAL A 169 4.63 -1.48 12.79
CA VAL A 169 4.26 -2.88 13.03
C VAL A 169 5.37 -3.75 12.46
N ALA A 170 6.18 -4.31 13.34
CA ALA A 170 7.25 -5.23 12.97
C ALA A 170 6.66 -6.63 12.75
N VAL A 171 7.13 -7.32 11.71
CA VAL A 171 6.64 -8.65 11.31
C VAL A 171 7.75 -9.68 11.46
N PHE A 172 7.40 -10.83 12.02
CA PHE A 172 8.31 -11.92 12.37
C PHE A 172 7.80 -13.24 11.80
N SER A 173 8.71 -14.13 11.43
CA SER A 173 8.38 -15.53 11.15
C SER A 173 8.07 -16.25 12.46
N ARG A 174 7.45 -17.44 12.36
CA ARG A 174 7.11 -18.27 13.53
C ARG A 174 8.30 -18.66 14.42
N ASN A 175 9.51 -18.65 13.87
CA ASN A 175 10.74 -18.91 14.63
C ASN A 175 11.32 -17.65 15.31
N GLY A 176 10.61 -16.52 15.29
CA GLY A 176 11.02 -15.26 15.91
C GLY A 176 11.97 -14.41 15.08
N THR A 177 12.24 -14.77 13.83
CA THR A 177 13.14 -14.00 12.96
C THR A 177 12.42 -12.78 12.40
N LYS A 178 13.01 -11.59 12.54
CA LYS A 178 12.41 -10.35 12.02
C LYS A 178 12.48 -10.31 10.50
N ILE A 179 11.33 -10.30 9.85
CA ILE A 179 11.21 -10.27 8.39
C ILE A 179 11.27 -8.82 7.90
N GLY A 180 10.49 -7.94 8.53
CA GLY A 180 10.33 -6.57 8.07
C GLY A 180 9.26 -5.83 8.85
N HIS A 181 8.55 -4.93 8.16
CA HIS A 181 7.44 -4.18 8.74
C HIS A 181 6.25 -4.13 7.79
N VAL A 182 5.06 -3.92 8.33
CA VAL A 182 3.91 -3.49 7.54
C VAL A 182 4.18 -2.10 6.96
N LYS A 183 3.63 -1.80 5.77
CA LYS A 183 3.73 -0.44 5.18
C LYS A 183 3.14 0.60 6.14
N LYS A 184 3.82 1.75 6.25
CA LYS A 184 3.44 2.89 7.11
C LYS A 184 1.96 3.28 7.05
N VAL A 185 1.37 3.26 5.85
CA VAL A 185 -0.05 3.64 5.67
C VAL A 185 -1.01 2.62 6.31
N HIS A 186 -0.65 1.33 6.31
CA HIS A 186 -1.49 0.24 6.81
C HIS A 186 -1.29 -0.05 8.30
N ASN A 187 -0.21 0.44 8.91
CA ASN A 187 0.10 0.29 10.33
C ASN A 187 -1.08 0.60 11.27
N ARG A 188 -1.81 1.69 11.01
CA ARG A 188 -2.94 2.11 11.85
C ARG A 188 -4.06 1.08 11.91
N PHE A 189 -4.18 0.21 10.91
CA PHE A 189 -5.15 -0.88 10.92
C PHE A 189 -4.97 -1.78 12.15
N PHE A 190 -3.72 -2.08 12.53
CA PHE A 190 -3.40 -2.94 13.67
C PHE A 190 -3.70 -2.29 15.02
N TYR A 191 -3.47 -0.97 15.14
CA TYR A 191 -3.75 -0.24 16.38
C TYR A 191 -5.24 -0.07 16.64
N HIS A 192 -6.01 0.31 15.61
CA HIS A 192 -7.47 0.38 15.71
C HIS A 192 -8.11 -1.02 15.73
N GLY A 193 -7.38 -2.00 15.19
CA GLY A 193 -7.81 -3.37 15.02
C GLY A 193 -7.48 -4.26 16.21
N SER A 194 -6.71 -3.80 17.19
CA SER A 194 -6.18 -4.63 18.27
C SER A 194 -7.23 -5.46 19.01
N ARG A 195 -8.44 -4.95 19.17
CA ARG A 195 -9.58 -5.68 19.76
C ARG A 195 -10.10 -6.86 18.91
N TYR A 196 -9.74 -6.91 17.64
CA TYR A 196 -10.14 -7.93 16.66
C TYR A 196 -9.02 -8.93 16.36
N ASN A 197 -7.84 -8.77 16.94
CA ASN A 197 -6.67 -9.64 16.72
C ASN A 197 -6.36 -9.91 15.23
N PRO A 198 -5.97 -8.87 14.45
CA PRO A 198 -5.66 -9.06 13.04
C PRO A 198 -4.58 -10.11 12.83
N THR A 199 -4.72 -10.92 11.79
CA THR A 199 -3.75 -11.95 11.38
C THR A 199 -2.97 -11.49 10.14
N ILE A 200 -1.74 -11.98 9.99
CA ILE A 200 -0.90 -11.75 8.80
C ILE A 200 -0.57 -13.11 8.19
N THR A 201 -1.06 -13.38 6.98
CA THR A 201 -0.79 -14.64 6.27
C THR A 201 -0.06 -14.38 4.96
N VAL A 202 0.99 -15.15 4.67
CA VAL A 202 1.76 -15.04 3.43
C VAL A 202 0.89 -15.43 2.25
N LYS A 203 0.69 -14.49 1.31
CA LYS A 203 -0.13 -14.71 0.11
C LYS A 203 0.71 -15.04 -1.12
N ALA A 204 1.87 -14.42 -1.27
CA ALA A 204 2.81 -14.72 -2.34
C ALA A 204 4.23 -14.29 -1.99
N ILE A 205 5.21 -14.96 -2.59
CA ILE A 205 6.63 -14.63 -2.45
C ILE A 205 7.22 -14.54 -3.86
N ASN A 206 7.78 -13.38 -4.20
CA ASN A 206 8.51 -13.20 -5.46
C ASN A 206 10.00 -13.43 -5.22
N ARG A 207 10.59 -14.37 -5.96
CA ARG A 207 12.02 -14.71 -5.88
C ARG A 207 12.69 -14.55 -7.24
N ASN A 208 13.85 -13.88 -7.27
CA ASN A 208 14.76 -13.89 -8.43
C ASN A 208 16.20 -14.10 -7.92
N GLY A 209 16.52 -15.35 -7.55
CA GLY A 209 17.74 -15.72 -6.83
C GLY A 209 17.69 -15.41 -5.33
N VAL A 210 17.12 -14.25 -4.96
CA VAL A 210 16.79 -13.85 -3.59
C VAL A 210 15.31 -13.45 -3.49
N ILE A 211 14.77 -13.37 -2.27
CA ILE A 211 13.41 -12.85 -2.04
C ILE A 211 13.40 -11.34 -2.34
N ASN A 212 12.56 -10.93 -3.29
CA ASN A 212 12.36 -9.53 -3.66
C ASN A 212 11.16 -8.92 -2.96
N ASP A 213 10.02 -9.64 -2.97
CA ASP A 213 8.77 -9.17 -2.38
C ASP A 213 8.11 -10.32 -1.62
N ILE A 214 7.52 -9.98 -0.47
CA ILE A 214 6.62 -10.85 0.27
C ILE A 214 5.28 -10.12 0.36
N PHE A 215 4.25 -10.67 -0.26
CA PHE A 215 2.89 -10.19 -0.14
C PHE A 215 2.18 -10.96 0.95
N VAL A 216 1.51 -10.24 1.84
CA VAL A 216 0.75 -10.79 2.95
C VAL A 216 -0.70 -10.30 2.87
N LYS A 217 -1.62 -11.19 3.22
CA LYS A 217 -3.02 -10.86 3.52
C LYS A 217 -3.10 -10.49 5.00
N VAL A 218 -3.65 -9.32 5.28
CA VAL A 218 -4.04 -8.92 6.64
C VAL A 218 -5.54 -9.16 6.76
N SER A 219 -5.98 -9.90 7.77
CA SER A 219 -7.40 -10.21 8.00
C SER A 219 -7.80 -9.96 9.45
N LEU A 220 -9.07 -9.68 9.69
CA LEU A 220 -9.70 -9.71 11.02
C LEU A 220 -10.30 -11.07 11.35
#